data_AF-A0A946H0Q4-F1
#
_entry.id   AF-A0A946H0Q4-F1
#
_cell.length_a   1.000
_cell.length_b   1.000
_cell.length_c   1.000
_cell.angle_alpha   90.00
_cell.angle_beta   90.00
_cell.angle_gamma   90.00
#
_symmetry.space_group_name_H-M   'P 1'
#
loop_
_entity.id
_entity.type
_entity.pdbx_description
1 polymer ?
#
loop_
_entity_poly.entity_id
_entity_poly.type
_entity_poly.pdbx_seq_one_letter_code
_entity_poly.pdbx_strand_id
1 'polypeptide(L)'
;GEAGIKLAYEQAVGHFIDDGANRVILCTDGDFNVGTSENKDLITLIQDKAKSKVFLSVFGFGMGNLKDGKLEQIADKGNGQYGYIDDEKEAQKVFVEEMAGTLYTIAKDVKIQVEFNPQQVGGYRLIGYENRMLAAPDFNDDTKDAGEIGAGHTVTALYEIVPFDKLPAPNSVDKLKYQKPVKPVDGDKVAKELLTLKLRYKQPDAEESVKIDFTLTDNKPRTEMPSVDFEWAVSCAGFGLLLRNSQYRGEADFDLVRELALGSRGDDESGRRREFLDLVYTARAMQARALGKPIPPRESLPEDKARELAAVKGKYSELLKKIEVQTDAETYGAFADFGYWAGNAWAGHENLPKGHWVYVAPHWYIWGETSAKDAATSEKE
;
A
#
# COMPACT_ATOMS: atom_id res chain seq x y z
N GLY A 1 -20.08 -17.24 -8.79
CA GLY A 1 -20.96 -17.84 -7.76
C GLY A 1 -20.36 -19.14 -7.22
N GLU A 2 -20.90 -19.70 -6.14
CA GLU A 2 -20.35 -20.85 -5.39
C GLU A 2 -20.03 -22.07 -6.27
N ALA A 3 -20.89 -22.40 -7.24
CA ALA A 3 -20.68 -23.52 -8.15
C ALA A 3 -19.35 -23.43 -8.95
N GLY A 4 -18.94 -22.22 -9.33
CA GLY A 4 -17.66 -21.99 -10.01
C GLY A 4 -16.47 -22.27 -9.11
N ILE A 5 -16.55 -21.90 -7.82
CA ILE A 5 -15.50 -22.17 -6.84
C ILE A 5 -15.39 -23.67 -6.57
N LYS A 6 -16.52 -24.37 -6.41
CA LYS A 6 -16.54 -25.83 -6.25
C LYS A 6 -15.88 -26.53 -7.43
N LEU A 7 -16.27 -26.18 -8.66
CA LEU A 7 -15.69 -26.75 -9.87
C LEU A 7 -14.19 -26.46 -9.98
N ALA A 8 -13.76 -25.23 -9.68
CA ALA A 8 -12.35 -24.87 -9.73
C ALA A 8 -11.50 -25.72 -8.75
N TYR A 9 -11.99 -25.92 -7.52
CA TYR A 9 -11.32 -26.80 -6.57
C TYR A 9 -11.34 -28.26 -7.00
N GLU A 10 -12.45 -28.76 -7.57
CA GLU A 10 -12.52 -30.13 -8.10
C GLU A 10 -11.49 -30.35 -9.21
N GLN A 11 -11.34 -29.40 -10.13
CA GLN A 11 -10.31 -29.46 -11.17
C GLN A 11 -8.90 -29.39 -10.59
N ALA A 12 -8.64 -28.46 -9.67
CA ALA A 12 -7.34 -28.30 -9.05
C ALA A 12 -6.91 -29.55 -8.26
N VAL A 13 -7.83 -30.18 -7.52
CA VAL A 13 -7.58 -31.43 -6.79
C VAL A 13 -7.43 -32.60 -7.77
N GLY A 14 -8.26 -32.67 -8.82
CA GLY A 14 -8.18 -33.73 -9.83
C GLY A 14 -6.89 -33.72 -10.66
N HIS A 15 -6.26 -32.56 -10.77
CA HIS A 15 -4.99 -32.34 -11.47
C HIS A 15 -3.87 -31.90 -10.53
N PHE A 16 -3.93 -32.32 -9.26
CA PHE A 16 -2.96 -31.92 -8.25
C PHE A 16 -1.54 -32.32 -8.66
N ILE A 17 -0.62 -31.38 -8.55
CA ILE A 17 0.80 -31.58 -8.82
C ILE A 17 1.53 -31.70 -7.48
N ASP A 18 2.09 -32.87 -7.19
CA ASP A 18 2.95 -33.08 -6.03
C ASP A 18 4.18 -32.15 -6.10
N ASP A 19 4.50 -31.50 -4.97
CA ASP A 19 5.53 -30.45 -4.85
C ASP A 19 5.33 -29.25 -5.81
N GLY A 20 4.13 -29.09 -6.39
CA GLY A 20 3.74 -27.99 -7.26
C GLY A 20 2.95 -26.89 -6.55
N ALA A 21 2.88 -25.71 -7.16
CA ALA A 21 2.01 -24.63 -6.71
C ALA A 21 0.56 -24.91 -7.20
N ASN A 22 -0.28 -25.46 -6.33
CA ASN A 22 -1.68 -25.75 -6.62
C ASN A 22 -2.56 -24.61 -6.10
N ARG A 23 -3.18 -23.84 -7.01
CA ARG A 23 -3.93 -22.64 -6.64
C ARG A 23 -5.15 -22.40 -7.52
N VAL A 24 -6.24 -21.99 -6.90
CA VAL A 24 -7.39 -21.36 -7.55
C VAL A 24 -7.19 -19.84 -7.52
N ILE A 25 -7.37 -19.19 -8.68
CA ILE A 25 -7.34 -17.73 -8.79
C ILE A 25 -8.76 -17.27 -9.12
N LEU A 26 -9.33 -16.46 -8.25
CA LEU A 26 -10.69 -15.94 -8.38
C LEU A 26 -10.68 -14.46 -8.72
N CYS A 27 -11.02 -14.12 -9.95
CA CYS A 27 -11.23 -12.74 -10.40
C CYS A 27 -12.73 -12.40 -10.32
N THR A 28 -13.08 -11.32 -9.61
CA THR A 28 -14.48 -10.99 -9.30
C THR A 28 -14.71 -9.48 -9.19
N ASP A 29 -15.93 -9.02 -9.47
CA ASP A 29 -16.39 -7.64 -9.21
C ASP A 29 -16.96 -7.46 -7.79
N GLY A 30 -16.75 -8.46 -6.92
CA GLY A 30 -17.18 -8.43 -5.52
C GLY A 30 -18.67 -8.74 -5.31
N ASP A 31 -19.48 -8.82 -6.38
CA ASP A 31 -20.90 -9.10 -6.24
C ASP A 31 -21.23 -10.60 -6.30
N PHE A 32 -20.91 -11.27 -5.19
CA PHE A 32 -21.46 -12.59 -4.94
C PHE A 32 -22.94 -12.43 -4.59
N ASN A 33 -23.82 -12.68 -5.56
CA ASN A 33 -25.28 -12.82 -5.38
C ASN A 33 -25.61 -14.06 -4.53
N VAL A 34 -25.17 -14.07 -3.28
CA VAL A 34 -25.34 -15.16 -2.32
C VAL A 34 -25.87 -14.60 -1.00
N GLY A 35 -26.86 -15.29 -0.41
CA GLY A 35 -27.50 -14.88 0.84
C GLY A 35 -26.56 -14.92 2.05
N THR A 36 -27.00 -14.43 3.21
CA THR A 36 -26.19 -14.43 4.44
C THR A 36 -25.87 -15.83 4.99
N SER A 37 -26.77 -16.80 4.80
CA SER A 37 -26.53 -18.21 5.17
C SER A 37 -25.45 -18.84 4.28
N GLU A 38 -25.56 -18.62 2.97
CA GLU A 38 -24.62 -19.12 1.95
C GLU A 38 -23.21 -18.55 2.12
N ASN A 39 -23.06 -17.37 2.74
CA ASN A 39 -21.73 -16.80 3.05
C ASN A 39 -20.94 -17.64 4.05
N LYS A 40 -21.58 -18.17 5.10
CA LYS A 40 -20.90 -19.04 6.08
C LYS A 40 -20.54 -20.38 5.47
N ASP A 41 -21.43 -20.90 4.62
CA ASP A 41 -21.23 -22.15 3.92
C ASP A 41 -20.07 -22.03 2.92
N LEU A 42 -19.97 -20.91 2.20
CA LEU A 42 -18.86 -20.63 1.31
C LEU A 42 -17.51 -20.54 2.04
N ILE A 43 -17.46 -19.81 3.16
CA ILE A 43 -16.24 -19.73 3.97
C ILE A 43 -15.85 -21.12 4.48
N THR A 44 -16.82 -21.89 4.99
CA THR A 44 -16.58 -23.25 5.50
C THR A 44 -16.09 -24.18 4.40
N LEU A 45 -16.67 -24.10 3.21
CA LEU A 45 -16.22 -24.82 2.02
C LEU A 45 -14.77 -24.48 1.70
N ILE A 46 -14.43 -23.19 1.65
CA ILE A 46 -13.07 -22.73 1.32
C ILE A 46 -12.07 -23.23 2.37
N GLN A 47 -12.38 -23.10 3.66
CA GLN A 47 -11.53 -23.61 4.74
C GLN A 47 -11.31 -25.12 4.64
N ASP A 48 -12.34 -25.88 4.28
CA ASP A 48 -12.20 -27.32 4.09
C ASP A 48 -11.36 -27.66 2.86
N LYS A 49 -11.54 -26.93 1.76
CA LYS A 49 -10.72 -27.08 0.55
C LYS A 49 -9.27 -26.64 0.76
N ALA A 50 -8.99 -25.65 1.61
CA ALA A 50 -7.63 -25.25 1.93
C ALA A 50 -6.80 -26.40 2.54
N LYS A 51 -7.44 -27.36 3.23
CA LYS A 51 -6.79 -28.58 3.74
C LYS A 51 -6.31 -29.52 2.64
N SER A 52 -6.81 -29.38 1.42
CA SER A 52 -6.37 -30.16 0.25
C SER A 52 -5.05 -29.67 -0.34
N LYS A 53 -4.38 -28.71 0.30
CA LYS A 53 -3.16 -28.03 -0.19
C LYS A 53 -3.35 -27.27 -1.50
N VAL A 54 -4.61 -26.99 -1.87
CA VAL A 54 -4.96 -26.08 -2.97
C VAL A 54 -5.31 -24.72 -2.36
N PHE A 55 -4.54 -23.70 -2.71
CA PHE A 55 -4.70 -22.36 -2.13
C PHE A 55 -5.69 -21.53 -2.96
N LEU A 56 -6.26 -20.46 -2.41
CA LEU A 56 -7.18 -19.57 -3.11
C LEU A 56 -6.76 -18.11 -3.00
N SER A 57 -6.38 -17.51 -4.13
CA SER A 57 -6.19 -16.06 -4.23
C SER A 57 -7.42 -15.40 -4.84
N VAL A 58 -7.79 -14.23 -4.34
CA VAL A 58 -8.97 -13.48 -4.77
C VAL A 58 -8.56 -12.09 -5.23
N PHE A 59 -8.90 -11.75 -6.46
CA PHE A 59 -8.64 -10.44 -7.06
C PHE A 59 -9.97 -9.75 -7.37
N GLY A 60 -10.22 -8.65 -6.66
CA GLY A 60 -11.37 -7.78 -6.86
C GLY A 60 -11.10 -6.77 -7.98
N PHE A 61 -11.99 -6.66 -8.95
CA PHE A 61 -11.90 -5.68 -10.05
C PHE A 61 -13.05 -4.67 -9.97
N GLY A 62 -12.73 -3.38 -10.08
CA GLY A 62 -13.72 -2.33 -10.22
C GLY A 62 -13.29 -0.99 -9.61
N MET A 63 -14.15 0.02 -9.71
CA MET A 63 -13.89 1.39 -9.23
C MET A 63 -14.78 1.77 -8.03
N GLY A 64 -15.37 0.80 -7.34
CA GLY A 64 -16.45 1.02 -6.36
C GLY A 64 -16.33 0.14 -5.11
N ASN A 65 -17.38 0.12 -4.27
CA ASN A 65 -17.37 -0.67 -3.02
C ASN A 65 -17.45 -2.18 -3.29
N LEU A 66 -16.30 -2.83 -3.49
CA LEU A 66 -16.17 -4.26 -3.79
C LEU A 66 -16.48 -5.21 -2.61
N LYS A 67 -17.12 -4.71 -1.54
CA LYS A 67 -17.28 -5.45 -0.27
C LYS A 67 -15.91 -6.02 0.17
N ASP A 68 -14.89 -5.16 0.10
CA ASP A 68 -13.47 -5.51 0.16
C ASP A 68 -13.11 -6.47 1.31
N GLY A 69 -13.51 -6.11 2.54
CA GLY A 69 -13.28 -6.96 3.71
C GLY A 69 -13.90 -8.37 3.63
N LYS A 70 -14.88 -8.62 2.76
CA LYS A 70 -15.40 -9.97 2.48
C LYS A 70 -14.46 -10.77 1.59
N LEU A 71 -13.93 -10.14 0.54
CA LEU A 71 -13.01 -10.79 -0.39
C LEU A 71 -11.68 -11.10 0.29
N GLU A 72 -11.22 -10.18 1.14
CA GLU A 72 -10.07 -10.39 2.01
C GLU A 72 -10.26 -11.63 2.90
N GLN A 73 -11.40 -11.72 3.61
CA GLN A 73 -11.72 -12.89 4.45
C GLN A 73 -11.75 -14.20 3.66
N ILE A 74 -12.28 -14.19 2.43
CA ILE A 74 -12.35 -15.38 1.57
C ILE A 74 -10.94 -15.83 1.17
N ALA A 75 -10.05 -14.90 0.83
CA ALA A 75 -8.66 -15.20 0.48
C ALA A 75 -7.88 -15.73 1.68
N ASP A 76 -7.96 -15.04 2.82
CA ASP A 76 -7.31 -15.45 4.07
C ASP A 76 -7.76 -16.88 4.45
N LYS A 77 -9.07 -17.18 4.40
CA LYS A 77 -9.58 -18.54 4.70
C LYS A 77 -9.20 -19.61 3.68
N GLY A 78 -8.70 -19.20 2.52
CA GLY A 78 -8.20 -20.06 1.47
C GLY A 78 -6.68 -20.20 1.44
N ASN A 79 -5.97 -19.76 2.50
CA ASN A 79 -4.51 -19.67 2.56
C ASN A 79 -3.91 -18.86 1.39
N GLY A 80 -4.59 -17.81 0.93
CA GLY A 80 -4.13 -17.07 -0.24
C GLY A 80 -4.16 -15.57 -0.05
N GLN A 81 -4.01 -14.86 -1.16
CA GLN A 81 -3.83 -13.41 -1.16
C GLN A 81 -5.05 -12.73 -1.73
N TYR A 82 -5.36 -11.57 -1.16
CA TYR A 82 -6.34 -10.65 -1.70
C TYR A 82 -5.65 -9.49 -2.42
N GLY A 83 -6.15 -9.10 -3.58
CA GLY A 83 -5.73 -7.88 -4.29
C GLY A 83 -6.92 -7.13 -4.86
N TYR A 84 -6.86 -5.80 -4.79
CA TYR A 84 -7.83 -4.89 -5.38
C TYR A 84 -7.22 -4.28 -6.65
N ILE A 85 -7.96 -4.30 -7.76
CA ILE A 85 -7.49 -3.84 -9.08
C ILE A 85 -8.51 -2.83 -9.61
N ASP A 86 -8.15 -1.55 -9.55
CA ASP A 86 -8.91 -0.42 -10.08
C ASP A 86 -8.44 0.05 -11.46
N ASP A 87 -7.18 -0.17 -11.80
CA ASP A 87 -6.62 0.23 -13.08
C ASP A 87 -5.63 -0.78 -13.70
N GLU A 88 -5.15 -0.46 -14.90
CA GLU A 88 -4.19 -1.29 -15.65
C GLU A 88 -2.84 -1.40 -14.94
N LYS A 89 -2.39 -0.35 -14.24
CA LYS A 89 -1.10 -0.35 -13.55
C LYS A 89 -1.13 -1.26 -12.33
N GLU A 90 -2.22 -1.22 -11.56
CA GLU A 90 -2.39 -2.12 -10.44
C GLU A 90 -2.53 -3.57 -10.92
N ALA A 91 -3.22 -3.80 -12.05
CA ALA A 91 -3.25 -5.12 -12.69
C ALA A 91 -1.86 -5.60 -13.10
N GLN A 92 -1.04 -4.72 -13.69
CA GLN A 92 0.35 -5.03 -14.06
C GLN A 92 1.19 -5.35 -12.82
N LYS A 93 1.08 -4.54 -11.77
CA LYS A 93 1.78 -4.80 -10.50
C LYS A 93 1.42 -6.18 -9.96
N VAL A 94 0.13 -6.48 -9.81
CA VAL A 94 -0.35 -7.73 -9.19
C VAL A 94 -0.01 -8.96 -10.04
N PHE A 95 -0.25 -8.91 -11.36
CA PHE A 95 -0.12 -10.09 -12.23
C PHE A 95 1.22 -10.22 -12.96
N VAL A 96 2.07 -9.19 -12.96
CA VAL A 96 3.38 -9.23 -13.65
C VAL A 96 4.51 -9.07 -12.64
N GLU A 97 4.46 -8.02 -11.80
CA GLU A 97 5.55 -7.70 -10.88
C GLU A 97 5.53 -8.60 -9.64
N GLU A 98 4.34 -8.81 -9.04
CA GLU A 98 4.16 -9.45 -7.74
C GLU A 98 3.55 -10.86 -7.82
N MET A 99 3.29 -11.35 -9.05
CA MET A 99 2.66 -12.66 -9.27
C MET A 99 3.45 -13.81 -8.61
N ALA A 100 4.79 -13.74 -8.63
CA ALA A 100 5.62 -14.77 -8.01
C ALA A 100 5.34 -14.90 -6.50
N GLY A 101 5.18 -13.79 -5.79
CA GLY A 101 4.82 -13.78 -4.37
C GLY A 101 3.44 -14.37 -4.11
N THR A 102 2.48 -14.08 -5.00
CA THR A 102 1.14 -14.67 -4.93
C THR A 102 1.17 -16.18 -5.15
N LEU A 103 1.95 -16.67 -6.12
CA LEU A 103 1.94 -18.08 -6.51
C LEU A 103 2.72 -18.97 -5.55
N TYR A 104 3.88 -18.51 -5.08
CA TYR A 104 4.81 -19.30 -4.27
C TYR A 104 4.75 -18.88 -2.81
N THR A 105 3.85 -19.50 -2.05
CA THR A 105 3.82 -19.36 -0.59
C THR A 105 5.03 -20.05 0.01
N ILE A 106 5.83 -19.31 0.78
CA ILE A 106 7.00 -19.84 1.50
C ILE A 106 6.72 -20.07 2.99
N ALA A 107 5.67 -19.45 3.53
CA ALA A 107 5.20 -19.65 4.89
C ALA A 107 3.70 -19.40 5.02
N LYS A 108 3.01 -20.25 5.79
CA LYS A 108 1.59 -20.09 6.16
C LYS A 108 1.44 -19.91 7.67
N ASP A 109 0.27 -19.46 8.12
CA ASP A 109 -0.03 -19.19 9.53
C ASP A 109 1.02 -18.30 10.23
N VAL A 110 1.48 -17.28 9.51
CA VAL A 110 2.51 -16.35 9.99
C VAL A 110 1.91 -15.43 11.05
N LYS A 111 2.48 -15.52 12.25
CA LYS A 111 2.12 -14.72 13.42
C LYS A 111 3.32 -13.87 13.82
N ILE A 112 3.07 -12.57 14.00
CA ILE A 112 4.07 -11.60 14.42
C ILE A 112 3.69 -11.09 15.80
N GLN A 113 4.63 -11.12 16.74
CA GLN A 113 4.49 -10.53 18.06
C GLN A 113 5.69 -9.65 18.37
N VAL A 114 5.43 -8.41 18.78
CA VAL A 114 6.46 -7.48 19.24
C VAL A 114 6.35 -7.31 20.74
N GLU A 115 7.43 -7.57 21.45
CA GLU A 115 7.56 -7.35 22.89
C GLU A 115 8.53 -6.20 23.14
N PHE A 116 8.04 -5.07 23.64
CA PHE A 116 8.87 -3.92 23.98
C PHE A 116 9.46 -4.07 25.38
N ASN A 117 10.70 -3.62 25.55
CA ASN A 117 11.34 -3.58 26.86
C ASN A 117 10.73 -2.43 27.69
N PRO A 118 10.07 -2.70 28.83
CA PRO A 118 9.44 -1.66 29.66
C PRO A 118 10.45 -0.72 30.32
N GLN A 119 11.75 -1.03 30.31
CA GLN A 119 12.81 -0.11 30.76
C GLN A 119 13.12 0.98 29.73
N GLN A 120 12.82 0.73 28.46
CA GLN A 120 13.09 1.64 27.34
C GLN A 120 11.82 2.30 26.79
N VAL A 121 10.72 1.55 26.75
CA VAL A 121 9.45 1.98 26.17
C VAL A 121 8.37 1.95 27.25
N GLY A 122 7.84 3.13 27.58
CA GLY A 122 6.78 3.30 28.56
C GLY A 122 5.38 3.05 28.01
N GLY A 123 5.20 3.18 26.70
CA GLY A 123 3.94 2.92 26.01
C GLY A 123 4.17 2.80 24.51
N TYR A 124 3.27 2.12 23.80
CA TYR A 124 3.36 1.94 22.36
C TYR A 124 1.98 1.74 21.73
N ARG A 125 1.89 2.01 20.43
CA ARG A 125 0.71 1.75 19.61
C ARG A 125 1.14 1.30 18.22
N LEU A 126 0.52 0.23 17.72
CA LEU A 126 0.63 -0.18 16.32
C LEU A 126 -0.16 0.82 15.44
N ILE A 127 0.47 1.32 14.38
CA ILE A 127 -0.15 2.19 13.38
C ILE A 127 -0.42 1.35 12.12
N GLY A 128 -1.67 1.32 11.66
CA GLY A 128 -2.07 0.39 10.61
C GLY A 128 -2.14 -1.04 11.14
N TYR A 129 -2.34 -2.02 10.25
CA TYR A 129 -2.43 -3.46 10.58
C TYR A 129 -3.40 -3.83 11.72
N GLU A 130 -4.28 -2.92 12.15
CA GLU A 130 -5.08 -3.10 13.36
C GLU A 130 -6.10 -4.23 13.17
N ASN A 131 -6.61 -4.39 11.95
CA ASN A 131 -7.55 -5.44 11.55
C ASN A 131 -6.93 -6.85 11.58
N ARG A 132 -5.59 -6.95 11.59
CA ARG A 132 -4.85 -8.23 11.64
C ARG A 132 -4.22 -8.47 13.02
N MET A 133 -4.60 -7.68 14.03
CA MET A 133 -4.10 -7.84 15.39
C MET A 133 -4.64 -9.12 16.02
N LEU A 134 -3.71 -10.00 16.41
CA LEU A 134 -4.01 -11.27 17.04
C LEU A 134 -4.00 -11.12 18.57
N ALA A 135 -4.88 -11.85 19.28
CA ALA A 135 -4.83 -11.90 20.73
C ALA A 135 -3.55 -12.60 21.20
N ALA A 136 -2.95 -12.14 22.30
CA ALA A 136 -1.69 -12.70 22.79
C ALA A 136 -1.69 -14.23 23.01
N PRO A 137 -2.77 -14.87 23.52
CA PRO A 137 -2.82 -16.33 23.65
C PRO A 137 -2.77 -17.06 22.31
N ASP A 138 -3.39 -16.49 21.27
CA ASP A 138 -3.48 -17.10 19.95
C ASP A 138 -2.11 -17.15 19.24
N PHE A 139 -1.11 -16.38 19.71
CA PHE A 139 0.25 -16.42 19.15
C PHE A 139 0.90 -17.81 19.25
N ASN A 140 0.56 -18.60 20.27
CA ASN A 140 1.13 -19.95 20.46
C ASN A 140 0.16 -21.07 20.07
N ASP A 141 -1.00 -20.74 19.50
CA ASP A 141 -2.01 -21.71 19.10
C ASP A 141 -1.90 -22.01 17.60
N ASP A 142 -1.43 -23.21 17.26
CA ASP A 142 -1.30 -23.67 15.87
C ASP A 142 -2.63 -23.99 15.20
N THR A 143 -3.74 -24.00 15.95
CA THR A 143 -5.10 -24.10 15.41
C THR A 143 -5.64 -22.75 14.93
N LYS A 144 -4.94 -21.65 15.28
CA LYS A 144 -5.29 -20.30 14.83
C LYS A 144 -4.63 -19.99 13.50
N ASP A 145 -5.51 -19.85 12.53
CA ASP A 145 -5.24 -19.34 11.19
C ASP A 145 -4.69 -17.91 11.22
N ALA A 146 -3.66 -17.63 10.42
CA ALA A 146 -3.00 -16.33 10.35
C ALA A 146 -2.42 -16.08 8.94
N GLY A 147 -1.79 -14.94 8.69
CA GLY A 147 -1.43 -14.52 7.33
C GLY A 147 -0.35 -15.37 6.65
N GLU A 148 -0.25 -15.22 5.34
CA GLU A 148 0.65 -15.96 4.47
C GLU A 148 1.74 -15.05 3.93
N ILE A 149 2.93 -15.62 3.73
CA ILE A 149 4.06 -14.93 3.13
C ILE A 149 4.46 -15.67 1.85
N GLY A 150 4.44 -14.91 0.75
CA GLY A 150 4.94 -15.30 -0.55
C GLY A 150 6.42 -15.03 -0.74
N ALA A 151 7.03 -15.68 -1.73
CA ALA A 151 8.39 -15.38 -2.15
C ALA A 151 8.51 -13.91 -2.57
N GLY A 152 9.43 -13.16 -1.94
CA GLY A 152 9.65 -11.74 -2.21
C GLY A 152 8.67 -10.79 -1.50
N HIS A 153 7.73 -11.28 -0.69
CA HIS A 153 6.85 -10.42 0.11
C HIS A 153 7.64 -9.62 1.15
N THR A 154 7.28 -8.35 1.31
CA THR A 154 7.78 -7.48 2.38
C THR A 154 6.58 -6.95 3.17
N VAL A 155 6.66 -7.07 4.50
CA VAL A 155 5.63 -6.59 5.42
C VAL A 155 6.22 -5.49 6.29
N THR A 156 5.55 -4.34 6.33
CA THR A 156 5.98 -3.18 7.13
C THR A 156 4.94 -2.89 8.20
N ALA A 157 5.33 -3.05 9.47
CA ALA A 157 4.53 -2.62 10.62
C ALA A 157 5.18 -1.40 11.28
N LEU A 158 4.39 -0.36 11.54
CA LEU A 158 4.85 0.87 12.19
C LEU A 158 4.34 0.92 13.62
N TYR A 159 5.23 1.25 14.56
CA TYR A 159 4.86 1.46 15.96
C TYR A 159 5.19 2.89 16.36
N GLU A 160 4.22 3.57 16.94
CA GLU A 160 4.47 4.76 17.75
C GLU A 160 4.87 4.32 19.15
N ILE A 161 5.98 4.86 19.67
CA ILE A 161 6.47 4.53 21.00
C ILE A 161 6.62 5.80 21.85
N VAL A 162 6.37 5.65 23.14
CA VAL A 162 6.68 6.64 24.17
C VAL A 162 7.90 6.13 24.92
N PRO A 163 9.07 6.78 24.80
CA PRO A 163 10.23 6.45 25.62
C PRO A 163 9.89 6.50 27.12
N PHE A 164 10.46 5.59 27.91
CA PHE A 164 10.13 5.47 29.33
C PHE A 164 10.34 6.79 30.11
N ASP A 165 11.41 7.52 29.79
CA ASP A 165 11.77 8.82 30.39
C ASP A 165 10.86 9.98 29.94
N LYS A 166 10.04 9.77 28.90
CA LYS A 166 9.08 10.73 28.33
C LYS A 166 7.64 10.41 28.70
N LEU A 167 7.39 9.37 29.50
CA LEU A 167 6.07 9.15 30.05
C LEU A 167 5.61 10.41 30.79
N PRO A 168 4.36 10.87 30.57
CA PRO A 168 3.81 11.96 31.36
C PRO A 168 3.99 11.63 32.84
N ALA A 169 4.51 12.59 33.61
CA ALA A 169 4.51 12.46 35.07
C ALA A 169 3.07 12.07 35.49
N PRO A 170 2.89 11.07 36.39
CA PRO A 170 1.57 10.60 36.79
C PRO A 170 0.84 11.73 37.54
N ASN A 171 0.27 12.66 36.78
CA ASN A 171 -0.28 13.93 37.26
C ASN A 171 -1.80 14.00 37.01
N SER A 172 -2.44 12.87 36.72
CA SER A 172 -3.91 12.78 36.60
C SER A 172 -4.50 11.50 37.18
N VAL A 173 -3.69 10.61 37.76
CA VAL A 173 -4.16 9.33 38.30
C VAL A 173 -3.33 8.94 39.53
N ASP A 174 -3.98 8.40 40.55
CA ASP A 174 -3.33 7.92 41.77
C ASP A 174 -2.23 6.90 41.46
N LYS A 175 -1.17 6.91 42.26
CA LYS A 175 -0.09 5.92 42.15
C LYS A 175 -0.66 4.51 42.24
N LEU A 176 -0.45 3.71 41.19
CA LEU A 176 -0.96 2.35 41.11
C LEU A 176 -0.29 1.46 42.17
N LYS A 177 -1.08 1.03 43.16
CA LYS A 177 -0.65 0.24 44.34
C LYS A 177 0.13 -1.03 43.99
N TYR A 178 -0.16 -1.65 42.85
CA TYR A 178 0.40 -2.94 42.45
C TYR A 178 1.48 -2.86 41.35
N GLN A 179 1.70 -1.68 40.77
CA GLN A 179 2.75 -1.53 39.76
C GLN A 179 4.05 -1.12 40.43
N LYS A 180 5.07 -1.97 40.31
CA LYS A 180 6.44 -1.61 40.69
C LYS A 180 7.04 -0.81 39.53
N PRO A 181 7.60 0.39 39.79
CA PRO A 181 8.36 1.10 38.76
C PRO A 181 9.52 0.22 38.32
N VAL A 182 9.58 -0.12 37.04
CA VAL A 182 10.75 -0.80 36.48
C VAL A 182 11.86 0.23 36.45
N LYS A 183 12.88 0.05 37.29
CA LYS A 183 14.09 0.87 37.23
C LYS A 183 15.03 0.25 36.21
N PRO A 184 15.61 1.04 35.29
CA PRO A 184 16.69 0.56 34.44
C PRO A 184 17.82 0.00 35.32
N VAL A 185 18.25 -1.23 35.05
CA VAL A 185 19.42 -1.81 35.74
C VAL A 185 20.65 -1.40 34.94
N ASP A 186 21.51 -0.55 35.51
CA ASP A 186 22.76 -0.14 34.86
C ASP A 186 23.67 -1.34 34.61
N GLY A 187 24.17 -1.46 33.38
CA GLY A 187 25.21 -2.42 33.00
C GLY A 187 24.71 -3.75 32.40
N ASP A 188 23.41 -3.98 32.31
CA ASP A 188 22.87 -5.20 31.68
C ASP A 188 22.72 -5.02 30.17
N LYS A 189 23.06 -6.05 29.37
CA LYS A 189 22.83 -6.03 27.91
C LYS A 189 21.35 -5.86 27.59
N VAL A 190 20.50 -6.46 28.42
CA VAL A 190 19.03 -6.37 28.35
C VAL A 190 18.54 -4.93 28.53
N ALA A 191 19.25 -4.10 29.30
CA ALA A 191 18.86 -2.72 29.51
C ALA A 191 18.93 -1.88 28.22
N LYS A 192 19.69 -2.30 27.20
CA LYS A 192 19.81 -1.58 25.91
C LYS A 192 18.87 -2.13 24.82
N GLU A 193 18.23 -3.26 25.07
CA GLU A 193 17.28 -3.86 24.14
C GLU A 193 16.01 -3.00 24.10
N LEU A 194 15.60 -2.60 22.91
CA LEU A 194 14.37 -1.83 22.69
C LEU A 194 13.15 -2.76 22.64
N LEU A 195 13.28 -3.84 21.88
CA LEU A 195 12.21 -4.82 21.66
C LEU A 195 12.76 -6.17 21.25
N THR A 196 11.92 -7.19 21.36
CA THR A 196 12.07 -8.49 20.69
C THR A 196 10.90 -8.71 19.74
N LEU A 197 11.21 -8.94 18.46
CA LEU A 197 10.29 -9.37 17.43
C LEU A 197 10.27 -10.90 17.38
N LYS A 198 9.11 -11.50 17.58
CA LYS A 198 8.89 -12.95 17.51
C LYS A 198 8.06 -13.25 16.27
N LEU A 199 8.59 -14.11 15.41
CA LEU A 199 7.90 -14.61 14.23
C LEU A 199 7.63 -16.09 14.43
N ARG A 200 6.38 -16.50 14.32
CA ARG A 200 5.97 -17.90 14.27
C ARG A 200 5.34 -18.18 12.92
N TYR A 201 5.68 -19.29 12.29
CA TYR A 201 5.13 -19.66 10.98
C TYR A 201 5.19 -21.17 10.75
N LYS A 202 4.39 -21.67 9.82
CA LYS A 202 4.47 -23.03 9.31
C LYS A 202 5.10 -23.01 7.91
N GLN A 203 5.92 -24.01 7.61
CA GLN A 203 6.28 -24.30 6.21
C GLN A 203 5.00 -24.64 5.43
N PRO A 204 4.94 -24.43 4.09
CA PRO A 204 3.71 -24.61 3.32
C PRO A 204 3.03 -25.98 3.53
N ASP A 205 3.83 -27.04 3.61
CA ASP A 205 3.37 -28.42 3.83
C ASP A 205 3.37 -28.89 5.29
N ALA A 206 3.82 -28.06 6.23
CA ALA A 206 3.89 -28.43 7.64
C ALA A 206 2.62 -28.06 8.41
N GLU A 207 2.29 -28.88 9.40
CA GLU A 207 1.17 -28.62 10.32
C GLU A 207 1.61 -27.98 11.64
N GLU A 208 2.87 -28.17 12.02
CA GLU A 208 3.47 -27.57 13.22
C GLU A 208 4.25 -26.31 12.85
N SER A 209 4.16 -25.29 13.72
CA SER A 209 4.89 -24.04 13.50
C SER A 209 6.27 -24.04 14.14
N VAL A 210 7.18 -23.27 13.52
CA VAL A 210 8.47 -22.91 14.07
C VAL A 210 8.45 -21.46 14.53
N LYS A 211 9.23 -21.15 15.57
CA LYS A 211 9.35 -19.80 16.13
C LYS A 211 10.78 -19.31 16.03
N ILE A 212 10.96 -18.08 15.58
CA ILE A 212 12.22 -17.37 15.54
C ILE A 212 12.07 -16.00 16.24
N ASP A 213 13.11 -15.60 16.97
CA ASP A 213 13.12 -14.38 17.76
C ASP A 213 14.26 -13.45 17.27
N PHE A 214 13.99 -12.16 17.16
CA PHE A 214 14.93 -11.12 16.78
C PHE A 214 14.94 -10.01 17.83
N THR A 215 16.05 -9.86 18.54
CA THR A 215 16.22 -8.80 19.53
C THR A 215 16.83 -7.57 18.89
N LEU A 216 16.20 -6.41 19.08
CA LEU A 216 16.67 -5.12 18.57
C LEU A 216 17.18 -4.27 19.72
N THR A 217 18.40 -3.75 19.57
CA THR A 217 19.03 -2.81 20.51
C THR A 217 18.99 -1.40 19.89
N ASP A 218 18.50 -0.41 20.64
CA ASP A 218 18.59 0.99 20.22
C ASP A 218 19.98 1.54 20.59
N ASN A 219 20.96 1.30 19.72
CA ASN A 219 22.36 1.67 19.95
C ASN A 219 22.85 2.83 19.07
N LYS A 220 21.96 3.40 18.25
CA LYS A 220 22.29 4.48 17.33
C LYS A 220 21.86 5.83 17.90
N PRO A 221 22.67 6.89 17.74
CA PRO A 221 22.23 8.23 18.05
C PRO A 221 20.96 8.56 17.23
N ARG A 222 19.94 9.13 17.86
CA ARG A 222 18.72 9.63 17.18
C ARG A 222 18.99 10.84 16.25
N THR A 223 20.25 11.15 16.01
CA THR A 223 20.73 12.19 15.10
C THR A 223 21.10 11.62 13.72
N GLU A 224 21.14 10.30 13.55
CA GLU A 224 21.24 9.71 12.20
C GLU A 224 19.93 9.95 11.45
N MET A 225 20.03 10.35 10.18
CA MET A 225 18.86 10.44 9.32
C MET A 225 18.26 9.04 9.14
N PRO A 226 16.93 8.89 9.19
CA PRO A 226 16.28 7.63 8.90
C PRO A 226 16.60 7.16 7.46
N SER A 227 16.35 5.88 7.18
CA SER A 227 16.44 5.40 5.81
C SER A 227 15.35 6.03 4.94
N VAL A 228 15.61 6.12 3.64
CA VAL A 228 14.64 6.56 2.63
C VAL A 228 13.32 5.80 2.77
N ASP A 229 13.36 4.47 2.94
CA ASP A 229 12.13 3.67 3.08
C ASP A 229 11.39 3.93 4.39
N PHE A 230 12.09 4.29 5.47
CA PHE A 230 11.46 4.65 6.73
C PHE A 230 10.71 5.98 6.59
N GLU A 231 11.37 7.00 6.03
CA GLU A 231 10.73 8.29 5.77
C GLU A 231 9.54 8.15 4.81
N TRP A 232 9.68 7.31 3.78
CA TRP A 232 8.60 6.99 2.86
C TRP A 232 7.40 6.37 3.59
N ALA A 233 7.64 5.32 4.39
CA ALA A 233 6.59 4.66 5.16
C ALA A 233 5.88 5.61 6.15
N VAL A 234 6.65 6.48 6.81
CA VAL A 234 6.10 7.52 7.70
C VAL A 234 5.24 8.53 6.93
N SER A 235 5.63 8.91 5.71
CA SER A 235 4.82 9.81 4.86
C SER A 235 3.47 9.17 4.51
N CYS A 236 3.44 7.89 4.15
CA CYS A 236 2.20 7.15 3.86
C CYS A 236 1.32 7.02 5.12
N ALA A 237 1.91 6.69 6.27
CA ALA A 237 1.19 6.61 7.53
C ALA A 237 0.59 7.96 7.96
N GLY A 238 1.39 9.02 7.85
CA GLY A 238 0.95 10.40 8.11
C GLY A 238 -0.21 10.79 7.21
N PHE A 239 -0.15 10.48 5.92
CA PHE A 239 -1.25 10.71 4.98
C PHE A 239 -2.54 10.01 5.42
N GLY A 240 -2.46 8.72 5.80
CA GLY A 240 -3.60 7.98 6.31
C GLY A 240 -4.20 8.57 7.59
N LEU A 241 -3.36 9.05 8.52
CA LEU A 241 -3.82 9.73 9.73
C LEU A 241 -4.57 11.04 9.42
N LEU A 242 -4.11 11.80 8.42
CA LEU A 242 -4.75 13.04 7.97
C LEU A 242 -6.12 12.77 7.34
N LEU A 243 -6.20 11.81 6.41
CA LEU A 243 -7.46 11.46 5.73
C LEU A 243 -8.53 10.96 6.70
N ARG A 244 -8.12 10.25 7.76
CA ARG A 244 -9.01 9.76 8.82
C ARG A 244 -9.34 10.83 9.87
N ASN A 245 -8.80 12.05 9.75
CA ASN A 245 -8.85 13.09 10.77
C ASN A 245 -8.50 12.55 12.17
N SER A 246 -7.43 11.76 12.23
CA SER A 246 -7.04 11.04 13.46
C SER A 246 -6.68 12.02 14.56
N GLN A 247 -7.17 11.77 15.78
CA GLN A 247 -6.74 12.49 16.98
C GLN A 247 -5.25 12.34 17.30
N TYR A 248 -4.59 11.36 16.67
CA TYR A 248 -3.19 11.03 16.87
C TYR A 248 -2.27 11.56 15.76
N ARG A 249 -2.77 12.40 14.85
CA ARG A 249 -1.91 13.00 13.81
C ARG A 249 -0.87 13.99 14.36
N GLY A 250 -0.98 14.38 15.64
CA GLY A 250 -0.14 15.39 16.24
C GLY A 250 -0.22 16.71 15.46
N GLU A 251 0.94 17.23 15.08
CA GLU A 251 1.09 18.46 14.29
C GLU A 251 1.20 18.19 12.78
N ALA A 252 1.06 16.93 12.34
CA ALA A 252 1.18 16.60 10.92
C ALA A 252 0.08 17.29 10.10
N ASP A 253 0.47 17.75 8.92
CA ASP A 253 -0.39 18.28 7.87
C ASP A 253 0.06 17.77 6.49
N PHE A 254 -0.68 18.14 5.44
CA PHE A 254 -0.34 17.71 4.08
C PHE A 254 0.99 18.28 3.56
N ASP A 255 1.48 19.39 4.14
CA ASP A 255 2.75 19.99 3.75
C ASP A 255 3.92 19.15 4.26
N LEU A 256 3.85 18.70 5.52
CA LEU A 256 4.82 17.78 6.10
C LEU A 256 4.82 16.43 5.37
N VAL A 257 3.64 15.85 5.11
CA VAL A 257 3.54 14.58 4.37
C VAL A 257 4.18 14.69 2.99
N ARG A 258 3.89 15.79 2.28
CA ARG A 258 4.49 16.06 0.96
C ARG A 258 6.01 16.21 1.07
N GLU A 259 6.52 16.96 2.03
CA GLU A 259 7.96 17.15 2.23
C GLU A 259 8.68 15.81 2.46
N LEU A 260 8.16 14.99 3.38
CA LEU A 260 8.70 13.66 3.66
C LEU A 260 8.66 12.78 2.41
N ALA A 261 7.54 12.73 1.71
CA ALA A 261 7.39 11.92 0.50
C ALA A 261 8.32 12.38 -0.64
N LEU A 262 8.51 13.68 -0.83
CA LEU A 262 9.43 14.21 -1.83
C LEU A 262 10.88 13.89 -1.49
N GLY A 263 11.29 14.12 -0.23
CA GLY A 263 12.63 13.82 0.25
C GLY A 263 12.98 12.34 0.19
N SER A 264 11.97 11.47 0.34
CA SER A 264 12.11 10.02 0.37
C SER A 264 11.63 9.29 -0.89
N ARG A 265 11.35 10.02 -1.99
CA ARG A 265 10.84 9.39 -3.21
C ARG A 265 11.80 8.34 -3.76
N GLY A 266 13.10 8.60 -3.75
CA GLY A 266 14.11 7.67 -4.28
C GLY A 266 13.90 7.31 -5.76
N ASP A 267 14.40 6.15 -6.16
CA ASP A 267 14.15 5.57 -7.47
C ASP A 267 12.70 5.08 -7.56
N ASP A 268 12.02 5.42 -8.66
CA ASP A 268 10.59 5.17 -8.85
C ASP A 268 10.32 4.74 -10.28
N GLU A 269 10.94 3.64 -10.71
CA GLU A 269 10.79 3.10 -12.06
C GLU A 269 9.33 2.74 -12.36
N SER A 270 8.59 2.25 -11.36
CA SER A 270 7.17 1.92 -11.47
C SER A 270 6.25 3.15 -11.51
N GLY A 271 6.71 4.31 -11.07
CA GLY A 271 5.89 5.52 -10.95
C GLY A 271 4.90 5.53 -9.78
N ARG A 272 4.90 4.51 -8.92
CA ARG A 272 3.97 4.37 -7.78
C ARG A 272 4.22 5.41 -6.68
N ARG A 273 5.48 5.72 -6.40
CA ARG A 273 5.81 6.74 -5.39
C ARG A 273 5.37 8.12 -5.87
N ARG A 274 5.52 8.39 -7.15
CA ARG A 274 4.97 9.59 -7.77
C ARG A 274 3.44 9.62 -7.70
N GLU A 275 2.76 8.52 -7.97
CA GLU A 275 1.30 8.46 -7.85
C GLU A 275 0.82 8.77 -6.43
N PHE A 276 1.50 8.25 -5.40
CA PHE A 276 1.22 8.63 -4.01
C PHE A 276 1.35 10.15 -3.78
N LEU A 277 2.40 10.78 -4.31
CA LEU A 277 2.54 12.24 -4.25
C LEU A 277 1.36 12.96 -4.93
N ASP A 278 0.85 12.42 -6.04
CA ASP A 278 -0.31 12.97 -6.75
C ASP A 278 -1.57 12.96 -5.86
N LEU A 279 -1.77 11.87 -5.10
CA LEU A 279 -2.85 11.78 -4.11
C LEU A 279 -2.68 12.81 -2.99
N VAL A 280 -1.46 13.00 -2.48
CA VAL A 280 -1.16 14.01 -1.46
C VAL A 280 -1.49 15.41 -1.96
N TYR A 281 -1.06 15.78 -3.16
CA TYR A 281 -1.40 17.07 -3.77
C TYR A 281 -2.91 17.26 -3.95
N THR A 282 -3.61 16.21 -4.39
CA THR A 282 -5.06 16.26 -4.59
C THR A 282 -5.79 16.51 -3.28
N ALA A 283 -5.47 15.74 -2.23
CA ALA A 283 -6.07 15.90 -0.91
C ALA A 283 -5.79 17.29 -0.31
N ARG A 284 -4.56 17.79 -0.47
CA ARG A 284 -4.14 19.13 -0.05
C ARG A 284 -4.95 20.23 -0.74
N ALA A 285 -5.14 20.13 -2.07
CA ALA A 285 -5.94 21.09 -2.83
C ALA A 285 -7.42 21.05 -2.41
N MET A 286 -7.98 19.86 -2.20
CA MET A 286 -9.35 19.70 -1.71
C MET A 286 -9.55 20.33 -0.32
N GLN A 287 -8.60 20.15 0.60
CA GLN A 287 -8.66 20.79 1.92
C GLN A 287 -8.56 22.32 1.82
N ALA A 288 -7.64 22.84 1.00
CA ALA A 288 -7.51 24.29 0.80
C ALA A 288 -8.82 24.90 0.28
N ARG A 289 -9.46 24.26 -0.71
CA ARG A 289 -10.79 24.64 -1.21
C ARG A 289 -11.86 24.65 -0.13
N ALA A 290 -11.94 23.57 0.65
CA ALA A 290 -12.91 23.47 1.74
C ALA A 290 -12.74 24.58 2.79
N LEU A 291 -11.51 25.08 2.98
CA LEU A 291 -11.18 26.17 3.89
C LEU A 291 -11.21 27.57 3.24
N GLY A 292 -11.52 27.68 1.94
CA GLY A 292 -11.47 28.94 1.20
C GLY A 292 -10.06 29.55 1.11
N LYS A 293 -9.01 28.73 1.26
CA LYS A 293 -7.61 29.16 1.17
C LYS A 293 -7.07 28.98 -0.25
N PRO A 294 -6.08 29.78 -0.67
CA PRO A 294 -5.38 29.55 -1.93
C PRO A 294 -4.82 28.13 -1.99
N ILE A 295 -4.99 27.46 -3.13
CA ILE A 295 -4.36 26.16 -3.38
C ILE A 295 -2.87 26.41 -3.57
N PRO A 296 -1.99 25.77 -2.79
CA PRO A 296 -0.58 26.04 -2.94
C PRO A 296 -0.02 25.37 -4.21
N PRO A 297 1.00 25.96 -4.84
CA PRO A 297 1.50 25.52 -6.14
C PRO A 297 2.09 24.11 -6.07
N ARG A 298 2.11 23.47 -7.23
CA ARG A 298 2.67 22.14 -7.43
C ARG A 298 4.05 22.27 -8.07
N GLU A 299 5.03 21.53 -7.53
CA GLU A 299 6.38 21.53 -8.09
C GLU A 299 6.42 20.79 -9.43
N SER A 300 7.21 21.32 -10.35
CA SER A 300 7.46 20.67 -11.63
C SER A 300 8.42 19.49 -11.44
N LEU A 301 8.16 18.40 -12.16
CA LEU A 301 9.17 17.36 -12.38
C LEU A 301 10.45 17.94 -13.00
N PRO A 302 11.61 17.27 -12.83
CA PRO A 302 12.80 17.54 -13.65
C PRO A 302 12.43 17.55 -15.15
N GLU A 303 13.00 18.49 -15.90
CA GLU A 303 12.55 18.80 -17.27
C GLU A 303 12.60 17.59 -18.21
N ASP A 304 13.64 16.77 -18.10
CA ASP A 304 13.83 15.54 -18.86
C ASP A 304 12.69 14.54 -18.58
N LYS A 305 12.37 14.32 -17.31
CA LYS A 305 11.28 13.42 -16.88
C LYS A 305 9.90 13.95 -17.22
N ALA A 306 9.71 15.27 -17.07
CA ALA A 306 8.47 15.94 -17.44
C ALA A 306 8.19 15.78 -18.94
N ARG A 307 9.21 16.01 -19.77
CA ARG A 307 9.12 15.88 -21.23
C ARG A 307 8.94 14.43 -21.68
N GLU A 308 9.66 13.49 -21.09
CA GLU A 308 9.53 12.04 -21.35
C GLU A 308 8.09 11.58 -21.10
N LEU A 309 7.53 11.97 -19.96
CA LEU A 309 6.14 11.66 -19.62
C LEU A 309 5.15 12.33 -20.57
N ALA A 310 5.36 13.62 -20.85
CA ALA A 310 4.49 14.39 -21.73
C ALA A 310 4.46 13.84 -23.17
N ALA A 311 5.50 13.12 -23.59
CA ALA A 311 5.56 12.44 -24.89
C ALA A 311 4.71 11.15 -24.96
N VAL A 312 4.11 10.72 -23.84
CA VAL A 312 3.22 9.56 -23.71
C VAL A 312 3.82 8.30 -24.36
N LYS A 313 4.94 7.83 -23.81
CA LYS A 313 5.69 6.66 -24.32
C LYS A 313 6.08 6.78 -25.81
N GLY A 314 6.34 8.01 -26.29
CA GLY A 314 6.76 8.28 -27.66
C GLY A 314 5.62 8.41 -28.67
N LYS A 315 4.37 8.43 -28.21
CA LYS A 315 3.20 8.80 -29.03
C LYS A 315 3.40 10.15 -29.70
N TYR A 316 3.97 11.10 -28.97
CA TYR A 316 4.28 12.44 -29.47
C TYR A 316 5.79 12.70 -29.48
N SER A 317 6.33 13.30 -30.54
CA SER A 317 7.77 13.49 -30.71
C SER A 317 8.20 14.94 -30.99
N GLU A 318 7.36 15.74 -31.63
CA GLU A 318 7.66 17.13 -31.99
C GLU A 318 7.05 18.11 -30.99
N LEU A 319 7.85 18.65 -30.06
CA LEU A 319 7.35 19.64 -29.09
C LEU A 319 7.24 21.02 -29.76
N LEU A 320 6.03 21.52 -29.92
CA LEU A 320 5.76 22.85 -30.51
C LEU A 320 5.85 23.95 -29.46
N LYS A 321 5.28 23.72 -28.27
CA LYS A 321 5.23 24.73 -27.21
C LYS A 321 5.06 24.09 -25.83
N LYS A 322 5.61 24.76 -24.82
CA LYS A 322 5.38 24.50 -23.40
C LYS A 322 4.84 25.77 -22.75
N ILE A 323 3.79 25.66 -21.94
CA ILE A 323 3.25 26.76 -21.13
C ILE A 323 3.02 26.30 -19.69
N GLU A 324 3.18 27.22 -18.73
CA GLU A 324 2.90 26.96 -17.32
C GLU A 324 1.49 27.44 -16.96
N VAL A 325 0.69 26.55 -16.40
CA VAL A 325 -0.67 26.81 -15.92
C VAL A 325 -0.91 26.03 -14.63
N GLN A 326 -0.42 26.56 -13.51
CA GLN A 326 -0.48 25.92 -12.19
C GLN A 326 -1.90 25.47 -11.78
N THR A 327 -2.90 26.30 -12.10
CA THR A 327 -4.31 26.06 -11.74
C THR A 327 -4.92 24.86 -12.43
N ASP A 328 -4.39 24.42 -13.58
CA ASP A 328 -5.02 23.34 -14.35
C ASP A 328 -4.83 21.96 -13.74
N ALA A 329 -3.91 21.82 -12.79
CA ALA A 329 -3.79 20.61 -11.99
C ALA A 329 -5.08 20.31 -11.20
N GLU A 330 -5.94 21.31 -11.00
CA GLU A 330 -7.26 21.16 -10.40
C GLU A 330 -8.26 20.39 -11.27
N THR A 331 -8.13 20.49 -12.59
CA THR A 331 -9.05 19.89 -13.55
C THR A 331 -8.46 18.62 -14.14
N TYR A 332 -7.15 18.63 -14.39
CA TYR A 332 -6.46 17.59 -15.14
C TYR A 332 -5.51 16.75 -14.27
N GLY A 333 -5.45 17.00 -12.96
CA GLY A 333 -4.60 16.25 -12.03
C GLY A 333 -3.10 16.45 -12.30
N ALA A 334 -2.30 15.43 -12.04
CA ALA A 334 -0.85 15.45 -12.26
C ALA A 334 -0.46 15.29 -13.73
N PHE A 335 -1.29 14.56 -14.47
CA PHE A 335 -1.05 14.15 -15.84
C PHE A 335 -2.40 13.98 -16.55
N ALA A 336 -2.51 14.54 -17.75
CA ALA A 336 -3.62 14.25 -18.64
C ALA A 336 -3.16 14.33 -20.11
N ASP A 337 -3.34 13.25 -20.86
CA ASP A 337 -3.28 13.32 -22.32
C ASP A 337 -4.65 13.82 -22.81
N PHE A 338 -4.77 15.14 -22.99
CA PHE A 338 -6.00 15.79 -23.46
C PHE A 338 -6.28 15.47 -24.94
N GLY A 339 -5.23 15.12 -25.69
CA GLY A 339 -5.33 14.86 -27.12
C GLY A 339 -5.35 16.14 -27.95
N TYR A 340 -5.85 16.04 -29.19
CA TYR A 340 -5.77 17.13 -30.15
C TYR A 340 -6.68 18.31 -29.78
N TRP A 341 -6.11 19.51 -29.81
CA TRP A 341 -6.84 20.76 -29.63
C TRP A 341 -6.36 21.84 -30.61
N ALA A 342 -7.33 22.51 -31.25
CA ALA A 342 -7.08 23.50 -32.28
C ALA A 342 -7.28 24.96 -31.82
N GLY A 343 -7.47 25.18 -30.51
CA GLY A 343 -7.58 26.51 -29.95
C GLY A 343 -6.23 27.24 -29.93
N ASN A 344 -6.28 28.57 -29.89
CA ASN A 344 -5.11 29.44 -29.98
C ASN A 344 -4.83 30.25 -28.71
N ALA A 345 -5.63 30.09 -27.66
CA ALA A 345 -5.44 30.79 -26.39
C ALA A 345 -6.00 29.97 -25.21
N TRP A 346 -5.23 29.85 -24.13
CA TRP A 346 -5.57 29.06 -22.96
C TRP A 346 -4.97 29.67 -21.69
N ALA A 347 -5.78 29.80 -20.62
CA ALA A 347 -5.36 30.29 -19.32
C ALA A 347 -4.48 31.57 -19.35
N GLY A 348 -4.86 32.54 -20.20
CA GLY A 348 -4.14 33.82 -20.36
C GLY A 348 -2.93 33.78 -21.30
N HIS A 349 -2.56 32.61 -21.83
CA HIS A 349 -1.59 32.49 -22.92
C HIS A 349 -2.29 32.61 -24.27
N GLU A 350 -1.70 33.37 -25.20
CA GLU A 350 -2.23 33.60 -26.56
C GLU A 350 -1.25 33.08 -27.63
N ASN A 351 -1.72 33.00 -28.88
CA ASN A 351 -0.95 32.55 -30.05
C ASN A 351 -0.40 31.11 -29.88
N LEU A 352 -1.18 30.25 -29.26
CA LEU A 352 -0.82 28.85 -29.03
C LEU A 352 -0.97 28.02 -30.32
N PRO A 353 -0.03 27.09 -30.59
CA PRO A 353 -0.12 26.23 -31.76
C PRO A 353 -1.24 25.21 -31.60
N LYS A 354 -1.84 24.83 -32.73
CA LYS A 354 -2.73 23.66 -32.81
C LYS A 354 -1.88 22.40 -32.68
N GLY A 355 -2.36 21.42 -31.93
CA GLY A 355 -1.58 20.21 -31.70
C GLY A 355 -2.20 19.29 -30.66
N HIS A 356 -1.45 18.29 -30.24
CA HIS A 356 -1.83 17.38 -29.15
C HIS A 356 -1.36 17.93 -27.80
N TRP A 357 -2.27 18.05 -26.86
CA TRP A 357 -2.03 18.67 -25.57
C TRP A 357 -1.88 17.60 -24.50
N VAL A 358 -0.76 17.64 -23.81
CA VAL A 358 -0.50 16.78 -22.66
C VAL A 358 -0.17 17.65 -21.47
N TYR A 359 -0.99 17.57 -20.43
CA TYR A 359 -0.72 18.22 -19.16
C TYR A 359 0.22 17.35 -18.35
N VAL A 360 1.32 17.93 -17.89
CA VAL A 360 2.20 17.38 -16.86
C VAL A 360 2.43 18.50 -15.88
N ALA A 361 1.74 18.45 -14.74
CA ALA A 361 1.65 19.57 -13.82
C ALA A 361 3.06 20.13 -13.47
N PRO A 362 3.25 21.45 -13.50
CA PRO A 362 2.26 22.51 -13.75
C PRO A 362 2.16 22.97 -15.21
N HIS A 363 2.62 22.17 -16.17
CA HIS A 363 2.80 22.60 -17.56
C HIS A 363 1.91 21.86 -18.56
N TRP A 364 1.47 22.58 -19.59
CA TRP A 364 1.02 21.97 -20.83
C TRP A 364 2.17 21.83 -21.81
N TYR A 365 2.27 20.65 -22.40
CA TYR A 365 3.15 20.33 -23.52
C TYR A 365 2.27 20.17 -24.76
N ILE A 366 2.51 20.98 -25.77
CA ILE A 366 1.77 21.01 -27.02
C ILE A 366 2.65 20.41 -28.10
N TRP A 367 2.21 19.30 -28.66
CA TRP A 367 2.94 18.50 -29.63
C TRP A 367 2.36 18.60 -31.03
N GLY A 368 3.22 18.43 -32.04
CA GLY A 368 2.86 18.32 -33.45
C GLY A 368 2.27 16.96 -33.81
N GLU A 369 2.42 16.55 -35.07
CA GLU A 369 1.93 15.26 -35.56
C GLU A 369 2.62 14.07 -34.86
N THR A 370 1.86 12.98 -34.75
CA THR A 370 2.22 11.71 -34.08
C THR A 370 3.45 11.08 -34.71
N SER A 371 4.29 10.41 -33.92
CA SER A 371 5.42 9.67 -34.48
C SER A 371 4.93 8.55 -35.43
N ALA A 372 5.68 8.31 -36.50
CA ALA A 372 5.30 7.48 -37.66
C ALA A 372 5.01 5.98 -37.39
N LYS A 373 4.85 5.55 -36.13
CA LYS A 373 4.50 4.16 -35.78
C LYS A 373 3.00 3.86 -35.85
N ASP A 374 2.12 4.86 -35.78
CA ASP A 374 0.67 4.66 -35.81
C ASP A 374 -0.01 5.04 -37.13
N ALA A 375 0.71 5.66 -38.07
CA ALA A 375 0.18 6.01 -39.40
C ALA A 375 -0.13 4.77 -40.28
N ALA A 376 0.24 3.57 -39.85
CA ALA A 376 -0.01 2.32 -40.58
C ALA A 376 -1.39 1.70 -40.30
N THR A 377 -2.15 2.21 -39.32
CA THR A 377 -3.41 1.58 -38.88
C THR A 377 -4.67 2.36 -39.23
N SER A 378 -4.57 3.57 -39.79
CA SER A 378 -5.73 4.39 -40.18
C SER A 378 -6.06 4.41 -41.68
N GLU A 379 -5.33 3.66 -42.52
CA GLU A 379 -5.66 3.50 -43.96
C GLU A 379 -6.31 2.15 -44.31
N LYS A 380 -6.74 1.38 -43.31
CA LYS A 380 -7.59 0.20 -43.52
C LYS A 380 -8.71 0.12 -42.48
N GLU A 381 -9.72 0.96 -42.65
CA GLU A 381 -11.12 0.64 -42.31
C GLU A 381 -12.07 1.41 -43.21
#